data_AF-A0A9P5NTK3-F1
#
_entry.id   AF-A0A9P5NTK3-F1
#
_cell.length_a   1.000
_cell.length_b   1.000
_cell.length_c   1.000
_cell.angle_alpha   90.00
_cell.angle_beta   90.00
_cell.angle_gamma   90.00
#
_symmetry.space_group_name_H-M   'P 1'
#
loop_
_entity.id
_entity.type
_entity.pdbx_description
1 polymer ?
#
loop_
_entity_poly.entity_id
_entity_poly.type
_entity_poly.pdbx_seq_one_letter_code
_entity_poly.pdbx_strand_id
1 'polypeptide(L)'
;MVDAVREYHVKDEDEKFVSLPERSDDYIQDLVVSQLERLKGIWKKAQPKVKENGEIESASEIEERMIVDREKTEKVARAATRRRSWFDRRKETLVRIVSIKREQNEADCFIWEWLLDLVETLGEDGMSSDESEIDDRTATVIYRVKNMPWRRTISEEMDLIDKQRATAHIFSKKGSKPMPRMRGGGESRRDEVEELPKGIYNKDWLKKLPLSSKDDFKFSPKKFQWLKIWPENHGK
;
A
#
# COMPACT_ATOMS: atom_id res chain seq x y z
N MET A 1 -65.35 26.73 -8.72
CA MET A 1 -64.72 27.76 -7.86
C MET A 1 -64.33 27.04 -6.59
N VAL A 2 -63.07 26.73 -6.32
CA VAL A 2 -61.88 27.60 -6.39
C VAL A 2 -60.68 26.73 -6.78
N ASP A 3 -60.03 27.04 -7.90
CA ASP A 3 -58.77 26.41 -8.30
C ASP A 3 -57.63 26.97 -7.45
N ALA A 4 -57.02 26.12 -6.64
CA ALA A 4 -55.81 26.45 -5.90
C ALA A 4 -54.61 26.37 -6.85
N VAL A 5 -54.23 27.50 -7.44
CA VAL A 5 -52.97 27.65 -8.18
C VAL A 5 -51.83 27.53 -7.18
N ARG A 6 -51.14 26.39 -7.22
CA ARG A 6 -49.91 26.15 -6.46
C ARG A 6 -48.80 26.91 -7.17
N GLU A 7 -48.49 28.11 -6.69
CA GLU A 7 -47.31 28.86 -7.12
C GLU A 7 -46.04 28.07 -6.78
N TYR A 8 -45.40 27.51 -7.79
CA TYR A 8 -44.04 27.00 -7.69
C TYR A 8 -43.10 28.20 -7.74
N HIS A 9 -42.58 28.61 -6.58
CA HIS A 9 -41.36 29.40 -6.51
C HIS A 9 -40.22 28.57 -7.10
N VAL A 10 -39.86 28.82 -8.35
CA VAL A 10 -38.57 28.42 -8.91
C VAL A 10 -37.54 29.22 -8.12
N LYS A 11 -36.85 28.57 -7.18
CA LYS A 11 -35.64 29.14 -6.63
C LYS A 11 -34.62 29.17 -7.76
N ASP A 12 -34.31 30.38 -8.23
CA ASP A 12 -33.09 30.63 -9.00
C ASP A 12 -31.89 30.37 -8.08
N GLU A 13 -31.55 29.10 -7.91
CA GLU A 13 -30.24 28.67 -7.45
C GLU A 13 -29.30 28.78 -8.64
N ASP A 14 -28.94 30.02 -8.99
CA ASP A 14 -27.66 30.31 -9.64
C ASP A 14 -26.55 29.99 -8.64
N GLU A 15 -26.37 28.69 -8.36
CA GLU A 15 -25.15 28.16 -7.76
C GLU A 15 -24.02 28.53 -8.73
N LYS A 16 -23.32 29.61 -8.39
CA LYS A 16 -22.02 29.95 -8.95
C LYS A 16 -21.15 28.70 -8.92
N PHE A 17 -21.06 28.02 -10.06
CA PHE A 17 -19.94 27.15 -10.35
C PHE A 17 -18.69 28.01 -10.12
N VAL A 18 -18.00 27.76 -9.00
CA VAL A 18 -16.66 28.29 -8.77
C VAL A 18 -15.86 27.78 -9.95
N SER A 19 -15.59 28.68 -10.91
CA SER A 19 -14.90 28.32 -12.15
C SER A 19 -13.61 27.63 -11.75
N LEU A 20 -13.40 26.42 -12.27
CA LEU A 20 -12.15 25.70 -12.05
C LEU A 20 -10.98 26.62 -12.45
N PRO A 21 -9.84 26.54 -11.75
CA PRO A 21 -8.67 27.33 -12.11
C PRO A 21 -8.35 27.15 -13.59
N GLU A 22 -8.10 28.25 -14.29
CA GLU A 22 -7.69 28.23 -15.69
C GLU A 22 -6.45 27.34 -15.83
N ARG A 23 -6.47 26.43 -16.80
CA ARG A 23 -5.37 25.50 -17.10
C ARG A 23 -4.77 25.90 -18.44
N SER A 24 -3.46 25.73 -18.58
CA SER A 24 -2.80 25.97 -19.87
C SER A 24 -3.31 25.01 -20.94
N ASP A 25 -3.32 25.47 -22.19
CA ASP A 25 -3.65 24.63 -23.33
C ASP A 25 -2.74 23.39 -23.41
N ASP A 26 -1.45 23.55 -23.08
CA ASP A 26 -0.48 22.44 -22.99
C ASP A 26 -0.94 21.34 -22.03
N TYR A 27 -1.47 21.72 -20.85
CA TYR A 27 -1.97 20.75 -19.87
C TYR A 27 -3.18 19.98 -20.41
N ILE A 28 -4.09 20.67 -21.11
CA ILE A 28 -5.27 20.03 -21.70
C ILE A 28 -4.84 19.10 -22.85
N GLN A 29 -3.91 19.53 -23.68
CA GLN A 29 -3.36 18.74 -24.77
C GLN A 29 -2.69 17.46 -24.24
N ASP A 30 -1.86 17.56 -23.21
CA ASP A 30 -1.23 16.41 -22.56
C ASP A 30 -2.26 15.43 -21.98
N LEU A 31 -3.34 15.95 -21.38
CA LEU A 31 -4.43 15.12 -20.85
C LEU A 31 -5.11 14.32 -21.97
N VAL A 32 -5.42 14.97 -23.10
CA VAL A 32 -6.04 14.33 -24.26
C VAL A 32 -5.11 13.29 -24.87
N VAL A 33 -3.83 13.63 -25.07
CA VAL A 33 -2.82 12.70 -25.61
C VAL A 33 -2.69 11.47 -24.71
N SER A 34 -2.54 11.67 -23.40
CA SER A 34 -2.48 10.59 -22.41
C SER A 34 -3.71 9.67 -22.46
N GLN A 35 -4.90 10.25 -22.62
CA GLN A 35 -6.13 9.47 -22.75
C GLN A 35 -6.16 8.65 -24.05
N LEU A 36 -5.79 9.25 -25.18
CA LEU A 36 -5.73 8.55 -26.48
C LEU A 36 -4.67 7.44 -26.48
N GLU A 37 -3.51 7.65 -25.85
CA GLU A 37 -2.47 6.63 -25.70
C GLU A 37 -2.96 5.44 -24.87
N ARG A 38 -3.68 5.68 -23.77
CA ARG A 38 -4.31 4.63 -22.96
C ARG A 38 -5.33 3.84 -23.76
N LEU A 39 -6.21 4.53 -24.50
CA LEU A 39 -7.20 3.89 -25.37
C LEU A 39 -6.53 3.03 -26.45
N LYS A 40 -5.49 3.55 -27.11
CA LYS A 40 -4.70 2.80 -28.10
C LYS A 40 -4.06 1.56 -27.47
N GLY A 41 -3.54 1.67 -26.24
CA GLY A 41 -3.00 0.55 -25.49
C GLY A 41 -4.04 -0.53 -25.19
N ILE A 42 -5.23 -0.14 -24.74
CA ILE A 42 -6.35 -1.06 -24.48
C ILE A 42 -6.80 -1.73 -25.78
N TRP A 43 -7.00 -0.96 -26.85
CA TRP A 43 -7.40 -1.47 -28.16
C TRP A 43 -6.40 -2.49 -28.72
N LYS A 44 -5.09 -2.23 -28.60
CA LYS A 44 -4.04 -3.17 -28.99
C LYS A 44 -4.10 -4.47 -28.19
N LYS A 45 -4.38 -4.39 -26.88
CA LYS A 45 -4.54 -5.59 -26.04
C LYS A 45 -5.79 -6.38 -26.41
N ALA A 46 -6.87 -5.71 -26.79
CA ALA A 46 -8.12 -6.33 -27.21
C ALA A 46 -8.09 -6.92 -28.64
N GLN A 47 -6.97 -6.81 -29.37
CA GLN A 47 -6.85 -7.47 -30.67
C GLN A 47 -6.86 -9.00 -30.53
N PRO A 48 -7.53 -9.73 -31.45
CA PRO A 48 -7.51 -11.19 -31.48
C PRO A 48 -6.08 -11.71 -31.59
N LYS A 49 -5.76 -12.76 -30.82
CA LYS A 49 -4.47 -13.46 -30.93
C LYS A 49 -4.65 -14.82 -31.59
N VAL A 50 -3.56 -15.34 -32.16
CA VAL A 50 -3.50 -16.70 -32.68
C VAL A 50 -3.12 -17.62 -31.53
N LYS A 51 -3.92 -18.67 -31.32
CA LYS A 51 -3.72 -19.71 -30.31
C LYS A 51 -2.60 -20.67 -30.75
N GLU A 52 -2.16 -21.51 -29.82
CA GLU A 52 -1.14 -22.56 -30.10
C GLU A 52 -1.58 -23.56 -31.17
N ASN A 53 -2.89 -23.80 -31.31
CA ASN A 53 -3.46 -24.67 -32.35
C ASN A 53 -3.62 -23.97 -33.72
N GLY A 54 -3.19 -22.71 -33.86
CA GLY A 54 -3.29 -21.93 -35.09
C GLY A 54 -4.64 -21.23 -35.32
N GLU A 55 -5.62 -21.42 -34.43
CA GLU A 55 -6.92 -20.73 -34.52
C GLU A 55 -6.87 -19.32 -33.97
N ILE A 56 -7.76 -18.45 -34.44
CA ILE A 56 -7.90 -17.08 -33.93
C ILE A 56 -8.83 -17.10 -32.69
N GLU A 57 -8.48 -16.33 -31.65
CA GLU A 57 -9.36 -16.10 -30.49
C GLU A 57 -10.76 -15.61 -30.93
N SER A 58 -11.79 -16.25 -30.38
CA SER A 58 -13.18 -15.79 -30.51
C SER A 58 -13.43 -14.53 -29.65
N ALA A 59 -14.52 -13.83 -29.93
CA ALA A 59 -14.90 -12.64 -29.15
C ALA A 59 -15.05 -12.93 -27.64
N SER A 60 -15.60 -14.10 -27.28
CA SER A 60 -15.75 -14.52 -25.88
C SER A 60 -14.40 -14.74 -25.20
N GLU A 61 -13.42 -15.31 -25.90
CA GLU A 61 -12.08 -15.56 -25.37
C GLU A 61 -11.29 -14.26 -25.20
N ILE A 62 -11.47 -13.31 -26.11
CA ILE A 62 -10.90 -11.96 -25.99
C ILE A 62 -11.48 -11.27 -24.75
N GLU A 63 -12.80 -11.34 -24.55
CA GLU A 63 -13.46 -10.75 -23.38
C GLU A 63 -12.95 -11.37 -22.07
N GLU A 64 -12.88 -12.70 -21.98
CA GLU A 64 -12.36 -13.40 -20.81
C GLU A 64 -10.90 -13.00 -20.52
N ARG A 65 -10.05 -12.96 -21.56
CA ARG A 65 -8.66 -12.49 -21.44
C ARG A 65 -8.58 -11.06 -20.91
N MET A 66 -9.44 -10.16 -21.41
CA MET A 66 -9.48 -8.76 -20.97
C MET A 66 -9.96 -8.62 -19.52
N ILE A 67 -10.93 -9.43 -19.08
CA ILE A 67 -11.39 -9.48 -17.69
C ILE A 67 -10.25 -9.94 -16.78
N VAL A 68 -9.59 -11.05 -17.10
CA VAL A 68 -8.47 -11.59 -16.31
C VAL A 68 -7.31 -10.57 -16.21
N ASP A 69 -6.94 -9.93 -17.32
CA ASP A 69 -5.90 -8.90 -17.34
C ASP A 69 -6.27 -7.68 -16.48
N ARG A 70 -7.54 -7.25 -16.54
CA ARG A 70 -8.07 -6.16 -15.71
C ARG A 70 -8.00 -6.54 -14.23
N GLU A 71 -8.52 -7.71 -13.84
CA GLU A 71 -8.51 -8.18 -12.46
C GLU A 71 -7.09 -8.29 -11.90
N LYS A 72 -6.15 -8.81 -12.69
CA LYS A 72 -4.73 -8.88 -12.34
C LYS A 72 -4.15 -7.50 -12.09
N THR A 73 -4.42 -6.54 -12.98
CA THR A 73 -3.94 -5.16 -12.86
C THR A 73 -4.53 -4.47 -11.63
N GLU A 74 -5.85 -4.59 -11.43
CA GLU A 74 -6.54 -4.05 -10.26
C GLU A 74 -6.05 -4.68 -8.95
N LYS A 75 -5.72 -5.98 -8.95
CA LYS A 75 -5.15 -6.66 -7.79
C LYS A 75 -3.78 -6.07 -7.42
N VAL A 76 -2.90 -5.86 -8.40
CA VAL A 76 -1.58 -5.24 -8.17
C VAL A 76 -1.73 -3.79 -7.69
N ALA A 77 -2.62 -3.01 -8.33
CA ALA A 77 -2.89 -1.63 -7.93
C ALA A 77 -3.42 -1.54 -6.50
N ARG A 78 -4.41 -2.37 -6.14
CA ARG A 78 -4.94 -2.45 -4.76
C ARG A 78 -3.84 -2.78 -3.75
N ALA A 79 -2.97 -3.74 -4.08
CA ALA A 79 -1.85 -4.10 -3.21
C ALA A 79 -0.88 -2.92 -3.01
N ALA A 80 -0.55 -2.17 -4.06
CA ALA A 80 0.30 -0.99 -3.98
C ALA A 80 -0.33 0.13 -3.13
N THR A 81 -1.60 0.48 -3.40
CA THR A 81 -2.34 1.48 -2.62
C THR A 81 -2.43 1.10 -1.14
N ARG A 82 -2.65 -0.18 -0.83
CA ARG A 82 -2.65 -0.65 0.56
C ARG A 82 -1.30 -0.45 1.23
N ARG A 83 -0.19 -0.76 0.56
CA ARG A 83 1.16 -0.54 1.13
C ARG A 83 1.43 0.92 1.44
N ARG A 84 1.12 1.81 0.50
CA ARG A 84 1.22 3.27 0.71
C ARG A 84 0.39 3.72 1.90
N SER A 85 -0.89 3.36 1.92
CA SER A 85 -1.79 3.70 3.02
C SER A 85 -1.29 3.19 4.38
N TRP A 86 -0.67 2.00 4.42
CA TRP A 86 -0.06 1.47 5.64
C TRP A 86 1.18 2.24 6.08
N PHE A 87 2.06 2.57 5.14
CA PHE A 87 3.24 3.40 5.40
C PHE A 87 2.81 4.75 5.97
N ASP A 88 1.96 5.47 5.25
CA ASP A 88 1.47 6.81 5.65
C ASP A 88 0.84 6.78 7.03
N ARG A 89 -0.01 5.78 7.29
CA ARG A 89 -0.70 5.62 8.57
C ARG A 89 0.26 5.37 9.73
N ARG A 90 1.24 4.49 9.54
CA ARG A 90 2.23 4.16 10.58
C ARG A 90 3.15 5.35 10.83
N LYS A 91 3.60 6.01 9.77
CA LYS A 91 4.37 7.25 9.84
C LYS A 91 3.62 8.33 10.61
N GLU A 92 2.36 8.61 10.25
CA GLU A 92 1.51 9.59 10.95
C GLU A 92 1.35 9.24 12.43
N THR A 93 1.11 7.96 12.73
CA THR A 93 0.98 7.45 14.11
C THR A 93 2.25 7.72 14.92
N LEU A 94 3.40 7.37 14.37
CA LEU A 94 4.70 7.55 15.01
C LEU A 94 5.04 9.03 15.22
N VAL A 95 4.84 9.88 14.20
CA VAL A 95 5.08 11.33 14.30
C VAL A 95 4.28 11.93 15.46
N ARG A 96 3.00 11.58 15.59
CA ARG A 96 2.16 12.07 16.69
C ARG A 96 2.62 11.54 18.05
N ILE A 97 2.92 10.25 18.16
CA ILE A 97 3.38 9.66 19.43
C ILE A 97 4.69 10.28 19.87
N VAL A 98 5.67 10.42 18.96
CA VAL A 98 6.95 11.06 19.27
C VAL A 98 6.75 12.50 19.75
N SER A 99 5.86 13.28 19.11
CA SER A 99 5.55 14.64 19.59
C SER A 99 5.05 14.64 21.03
N ILE A 100 4.04 13.81 21.33
CA ILE A 100 3.45 13.70 22.66
C ILE A 100 4.47 13.23 23.70
N LYS A 101 5.26 12.21 23.37
CA LYS A 101 6.29 11.63 24.24
C LYS A 101 7.41 12.63 24.55
N ARG A 102 7.80 13.45 23.57
CA ARG A 102 8.76 14.55 23.77
C ARG A 102 8.19 15.63 24.68
N GLU A 103 6.94 16.04 24.45
CA GLU A 103 6.27 17.06 25.29
C GLU A 103 6.11 16.59 26.74
N GLN A 104 5.83 15.30 26.94
CA GLN A 104 5.67 14.68 28.26
C GLN A 104 6.99 14.23 28.89
N ASN A 105 8.12 14.37 28.18
CA ASN A 105 9.46 13.94 28.58
C ASN A 105 9.51 12.48 29.07
N GLU A 106 8.82 11.59 28.34
CA GLU A 106 8.76 10.18 28.70
C GLU A 106 10.05 9.43 28.35
N ALA A 107 10.47 8.52 29.23
CA ALA A 107 11.74 7.81 29.10
C ALA A 107 11.83 6.91 27.85
N ASP A 108 10.70 6.41 27.34
CA ASP A 108 10.64 5.54 26.16
C ASP A 108 10.59 6.32 24.83
N CYS A 109 10.68 7.66 24.85
CA CYS A 109 10.61 8.50 23.65
C CYS A 109 11.61 8.07 22.56
N PHE A 110 12.84 7.73 22.94
CA PHE A 110 13.88 7.29 22.00
C PHE A 110 13.51 5.99 21.26
N ILE A 111 12.69 5.11 21.86
CA ILE A 111 12.22 3.87 21.23
C ILE A 111 11.27 4.22 20.08
N TRP A 112 10.37 5.18 20.29
CA TRP A 112 9.42 5.65 19.29
C TRP A 112 10.10 6.42 18.15
N GLU A 113 11.13 7.20 18.46
CA GLU A 113 11.98 7.85 17.45
C GLU A 113 12.72 6.83 16.60
N TRP A 114 13.25 5.78 17.21
CA TRP A 114 13.88 4.67 16.50
C TRP A 114 12.89 3.93 15.58
N LEU A 115 11.66 3.68 16.05
CA LEU A 115 10.60 3.09 15.22
C LEU A 115 10.23 4.00 14.04
N LEU A 116 10.25 5.32 14.23
CA LEU A 116 10.02 6.29 13.16
C LEU A 116 11.15 6.21 12.11
N ASP A 117 12.41 6.24 12.52
CA ASP A 117 13.55 6.10 11.59
C ASP A 117 13.52 4.73 10.88
N LEU A 118 13.10 3.66 11.56
CA LEU A 118 12.91 2.35 10.95
C LEU A 118 11.85 2.39 9.82
N VAL A 119 10.67 2.94 10.10
CA VAL A 119 9.57 3.03 9.11
C VAL A 119 9.96 3.93 7.94
N GLU A 120 10.57 5.09 8.20
CA GLU A 120 10.99 6.02 7.16
C GLU A 120 12.11 5.45 6.28
N THR A 121 13.09 4.77 6.89
CA THR A 121 14.16 4.11 6.14
C THR A 121 13.61 3.00 5.25
N LEU A 122 12.58 2.28 5.71
CA LEU A 122 11.94 1.20 4.95
C LEU A 122 11.03 1.70 3.82
N GLY A 123 10.39 2.86 4.00
CA GLY A 123 9.46 3.43 3.02
C GLY A 123 8.22 2.58 2.74
N GLU A 124 7.53 2.91 1.66
CA GLU A 124 6.36 2.15 1.17
C GLU A 124 6.73 0.71 0.79
N ASP A 125 7.91 0.52 0.22
CA ASP A 125 8.35 -0.79 -0.24
C ASP A 125 8.71 -1.73 0.90
N GLY A 126 9.16 -1.17 2.01
CA GLY A 126 9.32 -1.84 3.26
C GLY A 126 7.99 -2.16 3.97
N MET A 127 6.81 -1.88 3.42
CA MET A 127 5.54 -2.35 3.98
C MET A 127 5.16 -3.72 3.41
N SER A 128 4.71 -4.63 4.26
CA SER A 128 4.20 -5.93 3.81
C SER A 128 2.90 -5.73 3.02
N SER A 129 2.78 -6.43 1.91
CA SER A 129 1.49 -6.55 1.22
C SER A 129 0.65 -7.62 1.91
N ASP A 130 -0.61 -7.30 2.17
CA ASP A 130 -1.58 -8.27 2.65
C ASP A 130 -2.36 -8.82 1.45
N GLU A 131 -2.49 -10.14 1.36
CA GLU A 131 -3.52 -10.77 0.51
C GLU A 131 -4.81 -10.85 1.33
N SER A 132 -5.92 -10.46 0.71
CA SER A 132 -7.24 -10.72 1.27
C SER A 132 -7.63 -12.16 0.97
N GLU A 133 -7.98 -12.91 2.00
CA GLU A 133 -8.50 -14.27 1.91
C GLU A 133 -9.79 -14.34 2.71
N ILE A 134 -10.69 -15.26 2.37
CA ILE A 134 -11.88 -15.51 3.18
C ILE A 134 -11.47 -16.58 4.20
N ASP A 135 -11.71 -16.32 5.48
CA ASP A 135 -11.51 -17.33 6.51
C ASP A 135 -12.60 -18.39 6.41
N ASP A 136 -12.19 -19.63 6.14
CA ASP A 136 -13.08 -20.77 5.98
C ASP A 136 -13.97 -21.01 7.21
N ARG A 137 -13.55 -20.58 8.41
CA ARG A 137 -14.31 -20.78 9.65
C ARG A 137 -15.34 -19.69 9.94
N THR A 138 -14.98 -18.44 9.69
CA THR A 138 -15.84 -17.29 10.05
C THR A 138 -16.53 -16.65 8.84
N ALA A 139 -16.19 -17.08 7.62
CA ALA A 139 -16.55 -16.44 6.35
C ALA A 139 -16.20 -14.94 6.29
N THR A 140 -15.29 -14.47 7.16
CA THR A 140 -14.85 -13.07 7.16
C THR A 140 -13.61 -12.91 6.32
N VAL A 141 -13.46 -11.75 5.68
CA VAL A 141 -12.25 -11.45 4.91
C VAL A 141 -11.11 -11.14 5.89
N ILE A 142 -10.05 -11.93 5.83
CA ILE A 142 -8.85 -11.79 6.66
C ILE A 142 -7.67 -11.39 5.78
N TYR A 143 -6.81 -10.54 6.33
CA TYR A 143 -5.58 -10.14 5.67
C TYR A 143 -4.43 -11.03 6.13
N ARG A 144 -3.82 -11.78 5.19
CA ARG A 144 -2.60 -12.55 5.47
C ARG A 144 -1.36 -11.74 5.16
N VAL A 145 -0.57 -11.47 6.19
CA VAL A 145 0.69 -10.74 6.08
C VAL A 145 1.77 -11.68 5.58
N LYS A 146 2.34 -11.38 4.41
CA LYS A 146 3.49 -12.10 3.85
C LYS A 146 4.80 -11.62 4.47
N ASN A 147 5.72 -12.55 4.73
CA ASN A 147 7.08 -12.21 5.15
C ASN A 147 7.92 -11.76 3.96
N MET A 148 8.81 -10.79 4.13
CA MET A 148 9.74 -10.39 3.07
C MET A 148 11.10 -11.05 3.34
N PRO A 149 11.52 -12.05 2.54
CA PRO A 149 12.72 -12.84 2.85
C PRO A 149 13.99 -11.99 2.98
N TRP A 150 14.09 -10.94 2.16
CA TRP A 150 15.24 -10.04 2.13
C TRP A 150 15.34 -9.12 3.33
N ARG A 151 14.24 -8.86 4.04
CA ARG A 151 14.19 -7.92 5.16
C ARG A 151 14.28 -8.67 6.48
N ARG A 152 14.95 -8.07 7.47
CA ARG A 152 14.88 -8.55 8.85
C ARG A 152 13.42 -8.62 9.32
N THR A 153 13.13 -9.61 10.17
CA THR A 153 11.82 -9.73 10.82
C THR A 153 11.58 -8.52 11.69
N ILE A 154 10.52 -7.76 11.38
CA ILE A 154 10.08 -6.56 12.12
C ILE A 154 8.60 -6.64 12.53
N SER A 155 8.09 -7.87 12.62
CA SER A 155 6.67 -8.13 12.82
C SER A 155 6.17 -7.52 14.13
N GLU A 156 6.98 -7.64 15.19
CA GLU A 156 6.64 -7.20 16.55
C GLU A 156 6.64 -5.67 16.65
N GLU A 157 7.61 -5.01 16.02
CA GLU A 157 7.70 -3.55 15.91
C GLU A 157 6.49 -2.98 15.19
N MET A 158 6.11 -3.59 14.07
CA MET A 158 4.92 -3.17 13.31
C MET A 158 3.62 -3.42 14.08
N ASP A 159 3.53 -4.51 14.85
CA ASP A 159 2.39 -4.78 15.72
C ASP A 159 2.30 -3.80 16.88
N LEU A 160 3.43 -3.38 17.45
CA LEU A 160 3.48 -2.38 18.50
C LEU A 160 2.89 -1.06 18.01
N ILE A 161 3.29 -0.60 16.83
CA ILE A 161 2.77 0.62 16.20
C ILE A 161 1.26 0.51 15.95
N ASP A 162 0.83 -0.60 15.35
CA ASP A 162 -0.57 -0.82 14.98
C ASP A 162 -1.47 -0.91 16.25
N LYS A 163 -1.00 -1.57 17.32
CA LYS A 163 -1.68 -1.64 18.62
C LYS A 163 -1.80 -0.27 19.27
N GLN A 164 -0.71 0.51 19.28
CA GLN A 164 -0.72 1.84 19.88
C GLN A 164 -1.74 2.75 19.20
N ARG A 165 -1.90 2.65 17.87
CA ARG A 165 -2.94 3.39 17.16
C ARG A 165 -4.36 3.01 17.61
N ALA A 166 -4.60 1.74 17.91
CA ALA A 166 -5.91 1.24 18.32
C ALA A 166 -6.27 1.61 19.76
N THR A 167 -5.27 1.66 20.65
CA THR A 167 -5.45 1.96 22.08
C THR A 167 -5.38 3.45 22.38
N ALA A 168 -4.53 4.19 21.65
CA ALA A 168 -4.31 5.59 21.94
C ALA A 168 -5.55 6.43 21.61
N HIS A 169 -5.94 7.29 22.55
CA HIS A 169 -6.99 8.30 22.38
C HIS A 169 -6.60 9.44 21.40
N ILE A 170 -5.47 9.27 20.69
CA ILE A 170 -4.91 10.22 19.73
C ILE A 170 -5.71 10.25 18.41
N PHE A 171 -6.44 9.17 18.11
CA PHE A 171 -7.20 9.03 16.88
C PHE A 171 -8.69 8.86 17.12
N SER A 172 -9.50 9.41 16.22
CA SER A 172 -10.94 9.19 16.23
C SER A 172 -11.25 7.72 15.99
N LYS A 173 -12.16 7.14 16.79
CA LYS A 173 -12.67 5.78 16.63
C LYS A 173 -13.75 5.67 15.53
N LYS A 174 -14.04 6.76 14.81
CA LYS A 174 -15.02 6.78 13.72
C LYS A 174 -14.47 6.05 12.49
N GLY A 175 -15.31 5.25 11.84
CA GLY A 175 -15.00 4.53 10.61
C GLY A 175 -15.13 3.02 10.73
N SER A 176 -14.79 2.31 9.65
CA SER A 176 -14.78 0.84 9.61
C SER A 176 -13.78 0.28 10.62
N LYS A 177 -14.18 -0.74 11.39
CA LYS A 177 -13.26 -1.48 12.25
C LYS A 177 -12.13 -2.08 11.40
N PRO A 178 -10.87 -2.05 11.88
CA PRO A 178 -9.77 -2.69 11.18
C PRO A 178 -10.07 -4.19 11.07
N MET A 179 -9.90 -4.73 9.86
CA MET A 179 -10.08 -6.17 9.64
C MET A 179 -8.95 -6.96 10.31
N PRO A 180 -9.26 -8.19 10.79
CA PRO A 180 -8.27 -9.03 11.42
C PRO A 180 -7.13 -9.35 10.44
N ARG A 181 -5.91 -9.39 10.99
CA ARG A 181 -4.69 -9.72 10.25
C ARG A 181 -4.09 -10.98 10.84
N MET A 182 -3.77 -11.95 9.98
CA MET A 182 -3.04 -13.15 10.36
C MET A 182 -1.63 -13.09 9.78
N ARG A 183 -0.63 -13.37 10.61
CA ARG A 183 0.76 -13.53 10.17
C ARG A 183 0.97 -14.98 9.70
N GLY A 184 1.91 -15.16 8.77
CA GLY A 184 2.19 -16.48 8.19
C GLY A 184 1.56 -16.71 6.82
N GLY A 185 1.30 -15.65 6.04
CA GLY A 185 0.87 -15.76 4.64
C GLY A 185 1.92 -16.32 3.67
N GLY A 186 3.00 -16.93 4.19
CA GLY A 186 4.16 -17.36 3.42
C GLY A 186 5.13 -16.23 3.09
N GLU A 187 6.03 -16.51 2.15
CA GLU A 187 7.01 -15.56 1.65
C GLU A 187 6.43 -14.67 0.53
N SER A 188 6.80 -13.40 0.57
CA SER A 188 6.50 -12.42 -0.46
C SER A 188 7.37 -12.67 -1.67
N ARG A 189 6.78 -12.67 -2.87
CA ARG A 189 7.50 -12.74 -4.16
C ARG A 189 8.03 -11.38 -4.62
N ARG A 190 8.07 -10.39 -3.72
CA ARG A 190 8.49 -9.03 -4.06
C ARG A 190 10.00 -8.98 -4.08
N ASP A 191 10.50 -8.24 -5.05
CA ASP A 191 11.92 -7.96 -5.18
C ASP A 191 12.44 -7.22 -3.94
N GLU A 192 13.71 -7.43 -3.65
CA GLU A 192 14.51 -6.61 -2.76
C GLU A 192 14.47 -5.13 -3.16
N VAL A 193 14.66 -4.29 -2.14
CA VAL A 193 14.89 -2.87 -2.33
C VAL A 193 16.39 -2.64 -2.17
N GLU A 194 17.03 -2.05 -3.18
CA GLU A 194 18.43 -1.61 -3.09
C GLU A 194 18.54 -0.31 -2.29
N GLU A 195 19.78 0.10 -1.98
CA GLU A 195 20.08 1.37 -1.32
C GLU A 195 19.49 1.51 0.11
N LEU A 196 19.08 0.41 0.74
CA LEU A 196 18.80 0.43 2.18
C LEU A 196 20.08 0.23 2.98
N PRO A 197 20.11 0.69 4.25
CA PRO A 197 21.18 0.36 5.17
C PRO A 197 21.35 -1.16 5.29
N LYS A 198 22.60 -1.64 5.22
CA LYS A 198 22.92 -3.08 5.32
C LYS A 198 22.26 -3.78 6.52
N GLY A 199 22.06 -3.06 7.62
CA GLY A 199 21.42 -3.57 8.83
C GLY A 199 19.94 -3.99 8.64
N ILE A 200 19.23 -3.44 7.65
CA ILE A 200 17.81 -3.72 7.41
C ILE A 200 17.60 -5.12 6.81
N TYR A 201 18.59 -5.62 6.08
CA TYR A 201 18.48 -6.90 5.40
C TYR A 201 18.62 -8.08 6.36
N ASN A 202 17.93 -9.18 6.01
CA ASN A 202 18.09 -10.44 6.70
C ASN A 202 19.47 -11.03 6.37
N LYS A 203 20.25 -11.34 7.43
CA LYS A 203 21.60 -11.88 7.30
C LYS A 203 21.62 -13.23 6.58
N ASP A 204 20.63 -14.08 6.81
CA ASP A 204 20.58 -15.41 6.20
C ASP A 204 20.19 -15.33 4.73
N TRP A 205 19.33 -14.39 4.37
CA TRP A 205 19.05 -14.09 2.97
C TRP A 205 20.29 -13.53 2.25
N LEU A 206 20.98 -12.55 2.85
CA LEU A 206 22.22 -11.99 2.28
C LEU A 206 23.29 -13.06 2.05
N LYS A 207 23.42 -14.05 2.94
CA LYS A 207 24.38 -15.16 2.75
C LYS A 207 24.04 -16.01 1.54
N LYS A 208 22.74 -16.24 1.28
CA LYS A 208 22.23 -17.08 0.18
C LYS A 208 22.31 -16.43 -1.20
N LEU A 209 22.53 -15.12 -1.28
CA LEU A 209 22.68 -14.44 -2.57
C LEU A 209 23.85 -15.00 -3.38
N PRO A 210 23.70 -15.20 -4.71
CA PRO A 210 24.79 -15.52 -5.61
C PRO A 210 25.94 -14.51 -5.49
N LEU A 211 27.18 -14.96 -5.73
CA LEU A 211 28.36 -14.10 -5.69
C LEU A 211 28.24 -12.89 -6.63
N SER A 212 27.81 -13.12 -7.87
CA SER A 212 27.59 -12.05 -8.86
C SER A 212 26.60 -11.00 -8.37
N SER A 213 25.47 -11.43 -7.79
CA SER A 213 24.46 -10.52 -7.26
C SER A 213 24.94 -9.75 -6.03
N LYS A 214 25.86 -10.30 -5.24
CA LYS A 214 26.41 -9.61 -4.06
C LYS A 214 27.31 -8.44 -4.44
N ASP A 215 28.09 -8.59 -5.51
CA ASP A 215 29.03 -7.56 -5.97
C ASP A 215 28.29 -6.35 -6.58
N ASP A 216 27.18 -6.61 -7.26
CA ASP A 216 26.34 -5.57 -7.85
C ASP A 216 25.35 -4.94 -6.85
N PHE A 217 25.12 -5.59 -5.69
CA PHE A 217 24.13 -5.13 -4.72
C PHE A 217 24.53 -3.82 -4.04
N LYS A 218 23.73 -2.77 -4.24
CA LYS A 218 23.99 -1.45 -3.66
C LYS A 218 23.40 -1.32 -2.27
N PHE A 219 24.25 -1.03 -1.29
CA PHE A 219 23.83 -0.65 0.05
C PHE A 219 23.95 0.86 0.24
N SER A 220 23.03 1.44 1.00
CA SER A 220 23.23 2.82 1.46
C SER A 220 24.41 2.91 2.44
N PRO A 221 25.19 4.01 2.39
CA PRO A 221 26.25 4.25 3.37
C PRO A 221 25.71 4.52 4.78
N LYS A 222 24.41 4.83 4.92
CA LYS A 222 23.77 5.05 6.21
C LYS A 222 23.88 3.76 7.05
N LYS A 223 24.32 3.91 8.30
CA LYS A 223 24.30 2.82 9.28
C LYS A 223 22.99 2.88 10.06
N PHE A 224 22.23 1.79 10.04
CA PHE A 224 21.03 1.64 10.86
C PHE A 224 21.36 0.84 12.11
N GLN A 225 21.22 1.45 13.29
CA GLN A 225 21.46 0.79 14.58
C GLN A 225 20.17 0.14 15.05
N TRP A 226 20.21 -1.17 15.32
CA TRP A 226 19.06 -1.88 15.84
C TRP A 226 18.98 -1.76 17.35
N LEU A 227 17.79 -1.40 17.84
CA LEU A 227 17.48 -1.43 19.25
C LEU A 227 17.00 -2.83 19.66
N LYS A 228 17.50 -3.36 20.77
CA LYS A 228 16.94 -4.57 21.40
C LYS A 228 15.81 -4.15 22.33
N ILE A 229 14.58 -4.17 21.82
CA ILE A 229 13.37 -3.83 22.60
C ILE A 229 12.81 -5.05 23.32
N TRP A 230 12.93 -6.22 22.68
CA TRP A 230 12.38 -7.47 23.20
C TRP A 230 13.49 -8.33 23.81
N PRO A 231 13.26 -8.96 24.97
CA PRO A 231 14.16 -9.98 25.47
C PRO A 231 14.25 -11.11 24.43
N GLU A 232 15.44 -11.66 24.21
CA GLU A 232 15.63 -12.76 23.26
C GLU A 232 14.74 -13.93 23.70
N ASN A 233 13.66 -14.17 22.96
CA ASN A 233 12.92 -15.42 23.06
C ASN A 233 13.88 -16.52 22.62
N HIS A 234 14.55 -17.15 23.58
CA HIS A 234 15.19 -18.45 23.38
C HIS A 234 14.08 -19.43 23.02
N GLY A 235 13.83 -19.55 21.71
CA GLY A 235 12.83 -20.44 21.15
C GLY A 235 13.07 -21.86 21.64
N LYS A 236 12.01 -22.45 22.18
CA LYS A 236 11.78 -23.89 22.11
C LYS A 236 11.27 -24.25 20.72
#